data_AF-A0A349HQW2-F1
#
_entry.id   AF-A0A349HQW2-F1
#
_cell.length_a   1.000
_cell.length_b   1.000
_cell.length_c   1.000
_cell.angle_alpha   90.00
_cell.angle_beta   90.00
_cell.angle_gamma   90.00
#
_symmetry.space_group_name_H-M   'P 1'
#
loop_
_entity.id
_entity.type
_entity.pdbx_description
1 polymer ?
#
loop_
_entity_poly.entity_id
_entity_poly.type
_entity_poly.pdbx_seq_one_letter_code
_entity_poly.pdbx_strand_id
1 'polypeptide(L)'
;MGGSILKITNEQLKEMYLTMLKIRKFEKSASELFAAGKIPGFVHLYIGEEAVATGACANLREDDYITSTHRGHGHIIAKGGELKFMMAELFGREDGYCKGKGGSMHIADATKGILGANGIVGAGHNIAVGSGLAIQHKKTDQVCVCFFGDASTNQSTFHEALN
;
A
#
# COMPACT_ATOMS: atom_id res chain seq x y z
N MET A 1 -16.86 9.22 28.43
CA MET A 1 -16.82 7.98 27.63
C MET A 1 -15.41 7.42 27.75
N GLY A 2 -15.20 6.44 28.63
CA GLY A 2 -13.89 5.84 28.83
C GLY A 2 -13.56 5.00 27.59
N GLY A 3 -12.66 5.49 26.74
CA GLY A 3 -12.16 4.70 25.62
C GLY A 3 -11.47 3.47 26.20
N SER A 4 -11.98 2.28 25.89
CA SER A 4 -11.23 1.06 26.16
C SER A 4 -9.92 1.16 25.38
N ILE A 5 -8.79 1.17 26.09
CA ILE A 5 -7.49 1.03 25.44
C ILE A 5 -7.55 -0.27 24.64
N LEU A 6 -7.42 -0.17 23.31
CA LEU A 6 -7.31 -1.32 22.42
C LEU A 6 -6.21 -2.23 22.96
N LYS A 7 -6.60 -3.41 23.44
CA LYS A 7 -5.67 -4.35 24.06
C LYS A 7 -5.00 -5.18 22.97
N ILE A 8 -3.94 -4.63 22.39
CA ILE A 8 -3.11 -5.35 21.41
C ILE A 8 -2.39 -6.49 22.14
N THR A 9 -2.55 -7.71 21.64
CA THR A 9 -1.88 -8.88 22.22
C THR A 9 -0.39 -8.89 21.88
N ASN A 10 0.41 -9.59 22.70
CA ASN A 10 1.84 -9.78 22.40
C ASN A 10 2.06 -10.46 21.04
N GLU A 11 1.13 -11.31 20.60
CA GLU A 11 1.24 -11.98 19.30
C GLU A 11 1.02 -11.00 18.16
N GLN A 12 -0.03 -10.17 18.23
CA GLN A 12 -0.26 -9.09 17.26
C GLN A 12 0.93 -8.12 17.21
N LEU A 13 1.53 -7.76 18.35
CA LEU A 13 2.73 -6.91 18.38
C LEU A 13 3.91 -7.56 17.64
N LYS A 14 4.12 -8.87 17.82
CA LYS A 14 5.17 -9.60 17.08
C LYS A 14 4.87 -9.64 15.59
N GLU A 15 3.63 -9.92 15.19
CA GLU A 15 3.23 -9.94 13.78
C GLU A 15 3.46 -8.58 13.12
N MET A 16 3.04 -7.49 13.76
CA MET A 16 3.28 -6.13 13.27
C MET A 16 4.79 -5.84 13.18
N TYR A 17 5.56 -6.21 14.19
CA TYR A 17 7.02 -6.05 14.15
C TYR A 17 7.66 -6.84 13.00
N LEU A 18 7.24 -8.08 12.76
CA LEU A 18 7.70 -8.89 11.64
C LEU A 18 7.32 -8.28 10.30
N THR A 19 6.13 -7.69 10.17
CA THR A 19 5.70 -6.97 8.96
C THR A 19 6.58 -5.75 8.70
N MET A 20 6.84 -4.92 9.71
CA MET A 20 7.76 -3.79 9.57
C MET A 20 9.18 -4.24 9.16
N LEU A 21 9.69 -5.34 9.74
CA LEU A 21 10.98 -5.90 9.35
C LEU A 21 10.99 -6.43 7.91
N LYS A 22 9.92 -7.09 7.47
CA LYS A 22 9.78 -7.57 6.08
C LYS A 22 9.84 -6.38 5.11
N ILE A 23 9.10 -5.31 5.39
CA ILE A 23 9.12 -4.09 4.58
C ILE A 23 10.54 -3.52 4.56
N ARG A 24 11.15 -3.24 5.72
CA ARG A 24 12.50 -2.68 5.80
C ARG A 24 13.54 -3.51 5.04
N LYS A 25 13.47 -4.84 5.14
CA LYS A 25 14.40 -5.74 4.43
C LYS A 25 14.17 -5.71 2.92
N PHE A 26 12.92 -5.79 2.47
CA PHE A 26 12.58 -5.67 1.06
C PHE A 26 13.10 -4.35 0.47
N GLU A 27 12.83 -3.24 1.15
CA GLU A 27 13.25 -1.90 0.74
C GLU A 27 14.78 -1.75 0.64
N LYS A 28 15.52 -2.29 1.62
CA LYS A 28 17.00 -2.29 1.56
C LYS A 28 17.52 -3.09 0.38
N SER A 29 16.97 -4.27 0.12
CA SER A 29 17.36 -5.08 -1.04
C SER A 29 17.01 -4.39 -2.36
N ALA A 30 15.83 -3.76 -2.46
CA ALA A 30 15.46 -2.98 -3.63
C ALA A 30 16.42 -1.80 -3.85
N SER A 31 16.82 -1.10 -2.79
CA SER A 31 17.81 -0.02 -2.83
C SER A 31 19.18 -0.50 -3.33
N GLU A 32 19.69 -1.61 -2.79
CA GLU A 32 20.97 -2.20 -3.19
C GLU A 32 20.97 -2.64 -4.65
N LEU A 33 19.91 -3.31 -5.09
CA LEU A 33 19.75 -3.78 -6.47
C LEU A 33 19.58 -2.63 -7.45
N PHE A 34 18.88 -1.57 -7.05
CA PHE A 34 18.76 -0.35 -7.84
C PHE A 34 20.11 0.36 -7.98
N ALA A 35 20.85 0.52 -6.89
CA ALA A 35 22.19 1.11 -6.90
C ALA A 35 23.19 0.29 -7.76
N ALA A 36 23.02 -1.03 -7.81
CA ALA A 36 23.77 -1.92 -8.69
C ALA A 36 23.30 -1.91 -10.16
N GLY A 37 22.33 -1.08 -10.53
CA GLY A 37 21.79 -0.97 -11.88
C GLY A 37 21.00 -2.19 -12.35
N LYS A 38 20.48 -3.02 -11.43
CA LYS A 38 19.75 -4.25 -11.75
C LYS A 38 18.25 -4.04 -11.93
N ILE A 39 17.69 -3.03 -11.27
CA ILE A 39 16.27 -2.68 -11.37
C ILE A 39 16.11 -1.56 -12.42
N PRO A 40 15.29 -1.75 -13.46
CA PRO A 40 15.02 -0.70 -14.44
C PRO A 40 14.15 0.42 -13.84
N GLY A 41 14.29 1.63 -14.38
CA GLY A 41 13.46 2.77 -14.00
C GLY A 41 13.88 3.41 -12.69
N PHE A 42 12.92 3.68 -11.80
CA PHE A 42 13.16 4.30 -10.50
C PHE A 42 12.47 3.51 -9.39
N VAL A 43 13.09 3.49 -8.21
CA VAL A 43 12.54 2.86 -7.01
C VAL A 43 12.26 3.94 -5.97
N HIS A 44 11.02 4.01 -5.50
CA HIS A 44 10.60 4.97 -4.47
C HIS A 44 10.46 4.24 -3.14
N LEU A 45 11.45 4.44 -2.26
CA LEU A 45 11.55 3.68 -1.03
C LEU A 45 10.52 4.12 0.02
N TYR A 46 10.07 3.18 0.85
CA TYR A 46 9.17 3.37 1.99
C TYR A 46 9.90 3.26 3.35
N ILE A 47 11.23 3.38 3.33
CA ILE A 47 12.06 3.27 4.53
C ILE A 47 11.74 4.40 5.51
N GLY A 48 11.38 4.04 6.74
CA GLY A 48 11.04 4.98 7.82
C GLY A 48 9.55 5.17 8.03
N GLU A 49 8.71 4.66 7.13
CA GLU A 49 7.25 4.79 7.17
C GLU A 49 6.56 3.44 7.50
N GLU A 50 7.31 2.39 7.81
CA GLU A 50 6.80 1.00 7.88
C GLU A 50 5.65 0.81 8.87
N ALA A 51 5.70 1.55 9.97
CA ALA A 51 4.68 1.51 11.02
C ALA A 51 3.30 2.00 10.52
N VAL A 52 3.27 2.93 9.56
CA VAL A 52 2.03 3.51 9.03
C VAL A 52 1.24 2.45 8.27
N ALA A 53 1.86 1.84 7.25
CA ALA A 53 1.28 0.75 6.49
C ALA A 53 0.89 -0.44 7.38
N THR A 54 1.80 -0.84 8.28
CA THR A 54 1.59 -2.00 9.16
C THR A 54 0.41 -1.77 10.12
N GLY A 55 0.36 -0.61 10.77
CA GLY A 55 -0.70 -0.26 11.71
C GLY A 55 -2.07 -0.21 11.04
N ALA A 56 -2.15 0.44 9.87
CA ALA A 56 -3.39 0.52 9.12
C ALA A 56 -3.85 -0.87 8.63
N CYS A 57 -2.99 -1.61 7.92
CA CYS A 57 -3.38 -2.88 7.30
C CYS A 57 -3.60 -4.02 8.30
N ALA A 58 -3.01 -3.98 9.50
CA ALA A 58 -3.26 -4.99 10.54
C ALA A 58 -4.72 -5.01 11.04
N ASN A 59 -5.49 -3.97 10.73
CA ASN A 59 -6.91 -3.84 11.10
C ASN A 59 -7.85 -4.01 9.91
N LEU A 60 -7.32 -4.30 8.72
CA LEU A 60 -8.10 -4.50 7.49
C LEU A 60 -8.30 -5.99 7.22
N ARG A 61 -9.45 -6.34 6.68
CA ARG A 61 -9.70 -7.65 6.08
C ARG A 61 -8.96 -7.78 4.76
N GLU A 62 -8.81 -9.01 4.27
CA GLU A 62 -8.20 -9.25 2.96
C GLU A 62 -9.01 -8.62 1.82
N ASP A 63 -10.34 -8.54 1.96
CA ASP A 63 -11.25 -7.97 0.96
C ASP A 63 -11.49 -6.46 1.10
N ASP A 64 -10.99 -5.83 2.17
CA ASP A 64 -10.99 -4.37 2.31
C ASP A 64 -10.04 -3.74 1.30
N TYR A 65 -10.37 -2.54 0.84
CA TYR A 65 -9.62 -1.86 -0.20
C TYR A 65 -8.55 -0.93 0.36
N ILE A 66 -7.47 -0.78 -0.40
CA ILE A 66 -6.51 0.29 -0.21
C ILE A 66 -6.22 1.00 -1.53
N THR A 67 -6.03 2.31 -1.46
CA THR A 67 -5.31 3.07 -2.50
C THR A 67 -3.94 3.44 -1.96
N SER A 68 -2.93 3.41 -2.84
CA SER A 68 -1.53 3.59 -2.46
C SER A 68 -0.90 4.74 -3.24
N THR A 69 0.33 5.09 -2.88
CA THR A 69 1.12 6.19 -3.46
C THR A 69 2.28 5.64 -4.29
N HIS A 70 3.14 6.53 -4.78
CA HIS A 70 4.37 6.17 -5.48
C HIS A 70 5.35 5.41 -4.56
N ARG A 71 5.26 5.58 -3.22
CA ARG A 71 6.01 4.80 -2.22
C ARG A 71 5.23 3.56 -1.78
N GLY A 72 4.67 2.84 -2.73
CA GLY A 72 3.58 1.91 -2.46
C GLY A 72 3.99 0.56 -1.87
N HIS A 73 5.26 0.17 -1.93
CA HIS A 73 5.70 -1.18 -1.56
C HIS A 73 5.29 -1.57 -0.14
N GLY A 74 5.50 -0.67 0.83
CA GLY A 74 5.13 -0.92 2.23
C GLY A 74 3.64 -1.17 2.41
N HIS A 75 2.78 -0.39 1.74
CA HIS A 75 1.33 -0.58 1.76
C HIS A 75 0.93 -1.96 1.22
N ILE A 76 1.51 -2.37 0.09
CA ILE A 76 1.20 -3.64 -0.58
C ILE A 76 1.69 -4.82 0.26
N ILE A 77 2.91 -4.77 0.80
CA ILE A 77 3.44 -5.81 1.69
C ILE A 77 2.57 -5.92 2.95
N ALA A 78 2.23 -4.79 3.58
CA ALA A 78 1.40 -4.77 4.78
C ALA A 78 -0.02 -5.30 4.53
N LYS A 79 -0.58 -5.10 3.33
CA LYS A 79 -1.88 -5.65 2.92
C LYS A 79 -1.87 -7.15 2.61
N GLY A 80 -0.70 -7.79 2.68
CA GLY A 80 -0.54 -9.22 2.42
C GLY A 80 -0.02 -9.56 1.02
N GLY A 81 0.55 -8.58 0.33
CA GLY A 81 1.27 -8.82 -0.91
C GLY A 81 2.53 -9.68 -0.69
N GLU A 82 2.68 -10.72 -1.49
CA GLU A 82 3.87 -11.55 -1.58
C GLU A 82 5.07 -10.81 -2.21
N LEU A 83 6.23 -10.95 -1.56
CA LEU A 83 7.49 -10.30 -1.96
C LEU A 83 8.02 -10.79 -3.30
N LYS A 84 7.78 -12.06 -3.65
CA LYS A 84 8.28 -12.67 -4.90
C LYS A 84 7.71 -11.98 -6.14
N PHE A 85 6.40 -11.72 -6.13
CA PHE A 85 5.70 -11.02 -7.21
C PHE A 85 6.06 -9.54 -7.24
N MET A 86 6.27 -8.93 -6.07
CA MET A 86 6.73 -7.55 -5.98
C MET A 86 8.12 -7.39 -6.59
N MET A 87 9.05 -8.27 -6.24
CA MET A 87 10.40 -8.24 -6.80
C MET A 87 10.38 -8.54 -8.31
N ALA A 88 9.59 -9.52 -8.76
CA ALA A 88 9.40 -9.78 -10.19
C ALA A 88 8.88 -8.53 -10.94
N GLU A 89 7.93 -7.82 -10.36
CA GLU A 89 7.39 -6.57 -10.91
C GLU A 89 8.45 -5.47 -11.01
N LEU A 90 9.28 -5.29 -9.96
CA LEU A 90 10.40 -4.33 -10.01
C LEU A 90 11.40 -4.66 -11.12
N PHE A 91 11.64 -5.93 -11.39
CA PHE A 91 12.53 -6.38 -12.47
C PHE A 91 11.87 -6.39 -13.86
N GLY A 92 10.61 -5.96 -13.98
CA GLY A 92 9.88 -5.94 -15.25
C GLY A 92 9.58 -7.34 -15.79
N ARG A 93 9.46 -8.35 -14.91
CA ARG A 93 9.20 -9.74 -15.31
C ARG A 93 7.70 -10.03 -15.43
N GLU A 94 7.35 -10.96 -16.32
CA GLU A 94 5.97 -11.37 -16.58
C GLU A 94 5.26 -11.99 -15.36
N ASP A 95 6.02 -12.59 -14.45
CA ASP A 95 5.51 -13.17 -13.19
C ASP A 95 5.31 -12.13 -12.07
N GLY A 96 5.46 -10.83 -12.36
CA GLY A 96 5.08 -9.75 -11.46
C GLY A 96 3.56 -9.55 -11.35
N TYR A 97 3.12 -8.83 -10.31
CA TYR A 97 1.70 -8.50 -10.08
C TYR A 97 0.95 -7.96 -11.29
N CYS A 98 1.63 -7.14 -12.09
CA CYS A 98 1.09 -6.45 -13.25
C CYS A 98 1.82 -6.87 -14.54
N LYS A 99 2.41 -8.08 -14.54
CA LYS A 99 3.19 -8.64 -15.64
C LYS A 99 4.41 -7.78 -16.02
N GLY A 100 5.02 -7.13 -15.02
CA GLY A 100 6.23 -6.34 -15.20
C GLY A 100 6.00 -4.96 -15.82
N LYS A 101 4.74 -4.53 -15.98
CA LYS A 101 4.37 -3.27 -16.62
C LYS A 101 4.19 -2.11 -15.65
N GLY A 102 3.90 -2.41 -14.38
CA GLY A 102 3.64 -1.43 -13.35
C GLY A 102 4.92 -0.92 -12.67
N GLY A 103 5.96 -1.76 -12.62
CA GLY A 103 7.23 -1.42 -11.97
C GLY A 103 7.04 -1.02 -10.50
N SER A 104 7.88 -0.11 -10.01
CA SER A 104 7.85 0.32 -8.59
C SER A 104 6.59 1.09 -8.19
N MET A 105 6.00 1.86 -9.10
CA MET A 105 4.98 2.86 -8.74
C MET A 105 3.53 2.44 -9.04
N HIS A 106 3.29 1.35 -9.78
CA HIS A 106 1.94 1.00 -10.27
C HIS A 106 1.53 -0.44 -9.97
N ILE A 107 2.01 -1.00 -8.87
CA ILE A 107 1.63 -2.34 -8.41
C ILE A 107 0.16 -2.32 -7.95
N ALA A 108 -0.63 -3.27 -8.44
CA ALA A 108 -2.03 -3.47 -8.09
C ALA A 108 -2.36 -4.96 -7.96
N ASP A 109 -3.33 -5.28 -7.11
CA ASP A 109 -3.85 -6.64 -6.94
C ASP A 109 -5.31 -6.56 -6.46
N ALA A 110 -6.24 -6.70 -7.40
CA ALA A 110 -7.67 -6.66 -7.11
C ALA A 110 -8.13 -7.81 -6.21
N THR A 111 -7.40 -8.94 -6.17
CA THR A 111 -7.77 -10.10 -5.33
C THR A 111 -7.53 -9.83 -3.85
N LYS A 112 -6.68 -8.86 -3.51
CA LYS A 112 -6.33 -8.43 -2.15
C LYS A 112 -6.84 -7.04 -1.79
N GLY A 113 -7.74 -6.48 -2.61
CA GLY A 113 -8.25 -5.12 -2.43
C GLY A 113 -7.22 -4.01 -2.70
N ILE A 114 -6.12 -4.30 -3.38
CA ILE A 114 -5.09 -3.30 -3.70
C ILE A 114 -5.46 -2.64 -5.03
N LEU A 115 -6.16 -1.51 -4.95
CA LEU A 115 -6.68 -0.78 -6.11
C LEU A 115 -5.58 -0.16 -6.98
N GLY A 116 -4.36 -0.06 -6.42
CA GLY A 116 -3.14 0.32 -7.14
C GLY A 116 -2.31 1.35 -6.41
N ALA A 117 -0.99 1.22 -6.52
CA ALA A 117 -0.03 2.29 -6.30
C ALA A 117 -0.10 3.30 -7.45
N ASN A 118 0.18 4.57 -7.15
CA ASN A 118 0.10 5.63 -8.16
C ASN A 118 1.25 6.62 -8.08
N GLY A 119 1.90 6.85 -9.23
CA GLY A 119 2.92 7.88 -9.43
C GLY A 119 2.36 9.31 -9.34
N ILE A 120 1.07 9.50 -9.61
CA ILE A 120 0.41 10.81 -9.59
C ILE A 120 0.03 11.18 -8.16
N VAL A 121 0.55 12.31 -7.70
CA VAL A 121 0.27 12.86 -6.36
C VAL A 121 -1.23 13.10 -6.20
N GLY A 122 -1.83 12.54 -5.14
CA GLY A 122 -3.24 12.71 -4.81
C GLY A 122 -4.23 11.86 -5.62
N ALA A 123 -3.78 11.06 -6.60
CA ALA A 123 -4.68 10.26 -7.42
C ALA A 123 -5.52 9.22 -6.64
N GLY A 124 -5.05 8.80 -5.46
CA GLY A 124 -5.76 7.83 -4.62
C GLY A 124 -7.05 8.36 -3.98
N HIS A 125 -7.19 9.67 -3.75
CA HIS A 125 -8.30 10.23 -2.95
C HIS A 125 -9.68 9.90 -3.55
N ASN A 126 -9.89 10.28 -4.81
CA ASN A 126 -11.18 10.07 -5.49
C ASN A 126 -11.42 8.59 -5.82
N ILE A 127 -10.36 7.79 -6.02
CA ILE A 127 -10.47 6.33 -6.20
C ILE A 127 -11.02 5.69 -4.91
N ALA A 128 -10.52 6.12 -3.74
CA ALA A 128 -11.02 5.64 -2.46
C ALA A 128 -12.49 6.01 -2.25
N VAL A 129 -12.91 7.23 -2.59
CA VAL A 129 -14.33 7.64 -2.55
C VAL A 129 -15.19 6.78 -3.48
N GLY A 130 -14.74 6.54 -4.71
CA GLY A 130 -15.42 5.68 -5.66
C GLY A 130 -15.59 4.25 -5.14
N SER A 131 -14.58 3.71 -4.45
CA SER A 131 -14.68 2.40 -3.81
C SER A 131 -15.69 2.39 -2.65
N GLY A 132 -15.72 3.45 -1.82
CA GLY A 132 -16.72 3.63 -0.77
C GLY A 132 -18.15 3.70 -1.32
N LEU A 133 -18.35 4.42 -2.42
CA LEU A 133 -19.63 4.46 -3.12
C LEU A 133 -20.04 3.08 -3.65
N ALA A 134 -19.09 2.33 -4.21
CA ALA A 134 -19.34 0.97 -4.68
C ALA A 134 -19.73 0.02 -3.54
N ILE A 135 -19.07 0.12 -2.37
CA ILE A 135 -19.42 -0.63 -1.15
C ILE A 135 -20.85 -0.31 -0.72
N GLN A 136 -21.19 0.98 -0.63
CA GLN A 136 -22.54 1.43 -0.27
C GLN A 136 -23.59 0.88 -1.24
N HIS A 137 -23.34 0.96 -2.55
CA HIS A 137 -24.26 0.49 -3.57
C HIS A 137 -24.45 -1.03 -3.52
N LYS A 138 -23.37 -1.79 -3.27
CA LYS A 138 -23.39 -3.25 -3.13
C LYS A 138 -23.94 -3.72 -1.77
N LYS A 139 -24.17 -2.80 -0.82
CA LYS A 139 -24.65 -3.09 0.54
C LYS A 139 -23.75 -4.07 1.29
N THR A 140 -22.44 -3.90 1.11
CA THR A 140 -21.43 -4.68 1.83
C THR A 140 -20.85 -3.85 2.98
N ASP A 141 -20.00 -4.47 3.80
CA ASP A 141 -19.41 -3.89 5.01
C ASP A 141 -17.88 -3.76 4.91
N GLN A 142 -17.34 -3.77 3.68
CA GLN A 142 -15.93 -3.45 3.45
C GLN A 142 -15.65 -1.98 3.75
N VAL A 143 -14.38 -1.66 3.90
CA VAL A 143 -13.88 -0.28 3.95
C VAL A 143 -12.81 -0.05 2.88
N CYS A 144 -12.48 1.23 2.64
CA CYS A 144 -11.30 1.61 1.87
C CYS A 144 -10.41 2.55 2.68
N VAL A 145 -9.12 2.24 2.75
CA VAL A 145 -8.10 3.12 3.33
C VAL A 145 -7.31 3.80 2.23
N CYS A 146 -7.29 5.13 2.23
CA CYS A 146 -6.49 5.93 1.32
C CYS A 146 -5.16 6.30 1.98
N PHE A 147 -4.05 5.74 1.51
CA PHE A 147 -2.73 6.25 1.87
C PHE A 147 -2.37 7.44 0.99
N PHE A 148 -1.90 8.52 1.60
CA PHE A 148 -1.50 9.74 0.89
C PHE A 148 -0.46 10.52 1.70
N GLY A 149 0.33 11.36 1.02
CA GLY A 149 1.33 12.23 1.66
C GLY A 149 0.75 13.60 2.00
N ASP A 150 1.34 14.29 2.96
CA ASP A 150 0.95 15.64 3.38
C ASP A 150 0.87 16.63 2.20
N ALA A 151 1.85 16.62 1.30
CA ALA A 151 1.88 17.51 0.14
C ALA A 151 0.71 17.28 -0.83
N SER A 152 0.12 16.07 -0.83
CA SER A 152 -1.01 15.75 -1.69
C SER A 152 -2.33 16.39 -1.26
N THR A 153 -2.39 16.93 -0.04
CA THR A 153 -3.55 17.70 0.43
C THR A 153 -3.76 18.99 -0.35
N ASN A 154 -2.72 19.50 -1.02
CA ASN A 154 -2.81 20.66 -1.91
C ASN A 154 -3.31 20.32 -3.33
N GLN A 155 -3.65 19.06 -3.62
CA GLN A 155 -4.28 18.67 -4.88
C GLN A 155 -5.80 18.83 -4.78
N SER A 156 -6.47 19.23 -5.87
CA SER A 156 -7.93 19.40 -5.88
C SER A 156 -8.65 18.12 -5.44
N THR A 157 -8.14 16.96 -5.86
CA THR A 157 -8.63 15.63 -5.49
C THR A 157 -8.80 15.41 -3.99
N PHE A 158 -8.00 16.06 -3.13
CA PHE A 158 -8.16 15.94 -1.69
C PHE A 158 -9.43 16.63 -1.21
N HIS A 159 -9.66 17.87 -1.65
CA HIS A 159 -10.86 18.63 -1.30
C HIS A 159 -12.12 18.04 -1.93
N GLU A 160 -12.03 17.55 -3.16
CA GLU A 160 -13.11 16.84 -3.84
C GLU A 160 -13.50 15.57 -3.08
N ALA A 161 -12.53 14.79 -2.61
CA ALA A 161 -12.80 13.52 -1.93
C ALA A 161 -13.42 13.68 -0.52
N LEU A 162 -13.17 14.81 0.15
CA LEU A 162 -13.70 15.07 1.49
C LEU A 162 -15.12 15.64 1.52
N ASN A 163 -15.61 16.15 0.39
CA ASN A 163 -16.87 16.88 0.28
C ASN A 163 -18.07 15.96 0.03
#